data_AF-A0AAE3MY78-F1
#
_entry.id   AF-A0AAE3MY78-F1
#
_cell.length_a   1.000
_cell.length_b   1.000
_cell.length_c   1.000
_cell.angle_alpha   90.00
_cell.angle_beta   90.00
_cell.angle_gamma   90.00
#
_symmetry.space_group_name_H-M   'P 1'
#
loop_
_entity.id
_entity.type
_entity.pdbx_description
1 polymer ?
#
loop_
_entity_poly.entity_id
_entity_poly.type
_entity_poly.pdbx_seq_one_letter_code
_entity_poly.pdbx_strand_id
1 'polypeptide(L)'
;MRRRVEAIALWTAVGLVAVLPVAVAAASPLLNGRDAIWIAGGMAGVLALSTLFLQPLFVANRLPGTRGRTGLSWHRLTGAVTLLLVIAHVGGLYIYSPEDIADALLLVAPTPFSLYGVIGLVALLLTAALAAGRRRLRLAPALWRALHMLLAATATIAGIVHAWMIEGAMGDMTKAMICAAALLATLLAVKTRLRPSR
;
A
#
# COMPACT_ATOMS: atom_id res chain seq x y z
N MET A 1 24.01 -3.94 -23.42
CA MET A 1 24.24 -4.79 -22.23
C MET A 1 23.97 -4.04 -20.91
N ARG A 2 24.67 -2.93 -20.62
CA ARG A 2 24.53 -2.13 -19.39
C ARG A 2 23.09 -1.78 -18.97
N ARG A 3 22.27 -1.25 -19.89
CA ARG A 3 20.85 -0.91 -19.62
C ARG A 3 19.97 -2.12 -19.24
N ARG A 4 20.32 -3.33 -19.71
CA ARG A 4 19.59 -4.56 -19.34
C ARG A 4 19.99 -5.00 -17.93
N VAL A 5 21.27 -4.92 -17.58
CA VAL A 5 21.77 -5.23 -16.23
C VAL A 5 21.16 -4.29 -15.20
N GLU A 6 21.14 -2.98 -15.47
CA GLU A 6 20.49 -1.97 -14.61
C GLU A 6 18.99 -2.27 -14.43
N ALA A 7 18.32 -2.68 -15.51
CA ALA A 7 16.90 -3.01 -15.44
C ALA A 7 16.61 -4.25 -14.61
N ILE A 8 17.41 -5.30 -14.79
CA ILE A 8 17.33 -6.52 -13.99
C ILE A 8 17.58 -6.17 -12.52
N ALA A 9 18.65 -5.44 -12.21
CA ALA A 9 18.98 -5.06 -10.84
C ALA A 9 17.86 -4.28 -10.15
N LEU A 10 17.23 -3.34 -10.85
CA LEU A 10 16.12 -2.55 -10.29
C LEU A 10 14.88 -3.42 -10.05
N TRP A 11 14.51 -4.28 -10.99
CA TRP A 11 13.38 -5.19 -10.81
C TRP A 11 13.63 -6.24 -9.72
N THR A 12 14.86 -6.74 -9.60
CA THR A 12 15.26 -7.60 -8.49
C THR A 12 15.13 -6.87 -7.16
N ALA A 13 15.62 -5.64 -7.04
CA ALA A 13 15.49 -4.86 -5.81
C ALA A 13 14.02 -4.61 -5.43
N VAL A 14 13.19 -4.21 -6.41
CA VAL A 14 11.75 -3.99 -6.21
C VAL A 14 11.05 -5.29 -5.78
N GLY A 15 11.38 -6.39 -6.45
CA GLY A 15 10.85 -7.72 -6.11
C GLY A 15 11.24 -8.14 -4.70
N LEU A 16 12.50 -7.96 -4.31
CA LEU A 16 12.97 -8.28 -2.96
C LEU A 16 12.24 -7.44 -1.90
N VAL A 17 12.10 -6.14 -2.11
CA VAL A 17 11.38 -5.25 -1.17
C VAL A 17 9.91 -5.67 -1.02
N ALA A 18 9.26 -6.11 -2.09
CA ALA A 18 7.86 -6.53 -2.06
C ALA A 18 7.66 -7.95 -1.49
N VAL A 19 8.61 -8.87 -1.70
CA VAL A 19 8.44 -10.30 -1.37
C VAL A 19 9.01 -10.65 0.00
N LEU A 20 10.14 -10.06 0.41
CA LEU A 20 10.78 -10.40 1.70
C LEU A 20 9.87 -10.22 2.92
N PRO A 21 9.10 -9.12 3.10
CA PRO A 21 8.21 -9.02 4.26
C PRO A 21 7.12 -10.08 4.27
N VAL A 22 6.65 -10.52 3.09
CA VAL A 22 5.67 -11.61 2.97
C VAL A 22 6.30 -12.94 3.37
N ALA A 23 7.51 -13.25 2.86
CA ALA A 23 8.21 -14.49 3.17
C ALA A 23 8.58 -14.59 4.65
N VAL A 24 9.07 -13.49 5.25
CA VAL A 24 9.40 -13.44 6.68
C VAL A 24 8.13 -13.55 7.53
N ALA A 25 7.04 -12.87 7.15
CA ALA A 25 5.77 -13.02 7.83
C ALA A 25 5.25 -14.46 7.79
N ALA A 26 5.27 -15.10 6.62
CA ALA A 26 4.79 -16.46 6.44
C ALA A 26 5.61 -17.51 7.23
N ALA A 27 6.90 -17.25 7.45
CA ALA A 27 7.80 -18.12 8.23
C ALA A 27 7.89 -17.72 9.71
N SER A 28 7.11 -16.72 10.15
CA SER A 28 7.24 -16.16 11.49
C SER A 28 6.72 -17.12 12.57
N PRO A 29 7.49 -17.37 13.64
CA PRO A 29 7.00 -18.13 14.80
C PRO A 29 5.77 -17.51 15.46
N LEU A 30 5.51 -16.21 15.24
CA LEU A 30 4.33 -15.51 15.75
C LEU A 30 3.01 -16.04 15.18
N LEU A 31 3.07 -16.82 14.08
CA LEU A 31 1.90 -17.47 13.50
C LEU A 31 1.56 -18.81 14.18
N ASN A 32 2.47 -19.40 14.97
CA ASN A 32 2.27 -20.73 15.55
C ASN A 32 1.09 -20.73 16.53
N GLY A 33 0.14 -21.65 16.31
CA GLY A 33 -1.06 -21.80 17.15
C GLY A 33 -2.11 -20.70 16.96
N ARG A 34 -1.96 -19.81 15.96
CA ARG A 34 -2.96 -18.79 15.64
C ARG A 34 -4.06 -19.34 14.74
N ASP A 35 -5.24 -18.73 14.86
CA ASP A 35 -6.39 -19.05 14.02
C ASP A 35 -6.12 -18.74 12.53
N ALA A 36 -6.66 -19.56 11.64
CA ALA A 36 -6.43 -19.42 10.20
C ALA A 36 -6.98 -18.10 9.63
N ILE A 37 -8.12 -17.61 10.12
CA ILE A 37 -8.73 -16.35 9.69
C ILE A 37 -7.89 -15.18 10.18
N TRP A 38 -7.39 -15.24 11.42
CA TRP A 38 -6.47 -14.24 11.95
C TRP A 38 -5.18 -14.15 11.11
N ILE A 39 -4.58 -15.30 10.77
CA ILE A 39 -3.39 -15.37 9.92
C ILE A 39 -3.70 -14.79 8.54
N ALA A 40 -4.81 -15.19 7.91
CA ALA A 40 -5.21 -14.70 6.60
C ALA A 40 -5.44 -13.18 6.60
N GLY A 41 -6.12 -12.66 7.62
CA GLY A 41 -6.32 -11.22 7.82
C GLY A 41 -4.98 -10.49 7.95
N GLY A 42 -4.08 -10.95 8.83
CA GLY A 42 -2.75 -10.37 8.99
C GLY A 42 -1.92 -10.38 7.70
N MET A 43 -1.88 -11.52 7.00
CA MET A 43 -1.13 -11.67 5.74
C MET A 43 -1.71 -10.81 4.62
N ALA A 44 -3.02 -10.61 4.57
CA ALA A 44 -3.65 -9.68 3.62
C ALA A 44 -3.14 -8.25 3.85
N GLY A 45 -2.91 -7.84 5.10
CA GLY A 45 -2.29 -6.54 5.43
C GLY A 45 -0.85 -6.42 4.92
N VAL A 46 -0.02 -7.46 5.11
CA VAL A 46 1.36 -7.51 4.62
C VAL A 46 1.41 -7.43 3.08
N LEU A 47 0.55 -8.19 2.41
CA LEU A 47 0.41 -8.16 0.96
C LEU A 47 -0.10 -6.79 0.47
N ALA A 48 -1.05 -6.17 1.18
CA ALA A 48 -1.57 -4.85 0.83
C ALA A 48 -0.47 -3.79 0.88
N LEU A 49 0.37 -3.79 1.92
CA LEU A 49 1.52 -2.88 2.00
C LEU A 49 2.52 -3.12 0.86
N SER A 50 2.76 -4.39 0.51
CA SER A 50 3.62 -4.80 -0.61
C SER A 50 3.11 -4.30 -1.95
N THR A 51 1.80 -4.40 -2.21
CA THR A 51 1.20 -3.88 -3.44
C THR A 51 1.09 -2.36 -3.44
N LEU A 52 0.87 -1.74 -2.27
CA LEU A 52 0.83 -0.29 -2.11
C LEU A 52 2.17 0.35 -2.43
N PHE A 53 3.29 -0.25 -2.00
CA PHE A 53 4.65 0.15 -2.35
C PHE A 53 4.87 0.23 -3.87
N LEU A 54 4.32 -0.71 -4.64
CA LEU A 54 4.50 -0.76 -6.10
C LEU A 54 3.76 0.36 -6.83
N GLN A 55 2.61 0.81 -6.31
CA GLN A 55 1.75 1.79 -6.97
C GLN A 55 2.46 3.09 -7.41
N PRO A 56 3.20 3.80 -6.54
CA PRO A 56 3.89 5.03 -6.92
C PRO A 56 5.01 4.81 -7.94
N LEU A 57 5.66 3.64 -7.94
CA LEU A 57 6.74 3.32 -8.89
C LEU A 57 6.24 3.27 -10.34
N PHE A 58 5.04 2.70 -10.56
CA PHE A 58 4.41 2.65 -11.87
C PHE A 58 4.02 4.03 -12.41
N VAL A 59 3.61 4.94 -11.52
CA VAL A 59 3.21 6.31 -11.88
C VAL A 59 4.43 7.20 -12.15
N ALA A 60 5.54 6.98 -11.44
CA ALA A 60 6.77 7.76 -11.57
C ALA A 60 7.56 7.46 -12.87
N ASN A 61 7.16 6.46 -13.66
CA ASN A 61 7.84 6.00 -14.88
C ASN A 61 9.34 5.72 -14.69
N ARG A 62 9.73 5.26 -13.49
CA ARG A 62 11.14 4.99 -13.15
C ARG A 62 11.54 3.53 -13.39
N LEU A 63 10.57 2.63 -13.50
CA LEU A 63 10.83 1.23 -13.80
C LEU A 63 10.96 1.00 -15.31
N PRO A 64 12.00 0.27 -15.77
CA PRO A 64 12.13 -0.16 -17.15
C PRO A 64 10.90 -0.97 -17.58
N GLY A 65 10.34 -0.61 -18.75
CA GLY A 65 9.17 -1.30 -19.31
C GLY A 65 7.80 -0.79 -18.82
N THR A 66 7.74 0.11 -17.84
CA THR A 66 6.46 0.60 -17.29
C THR A 66 6.06 1.99 -17.81
N ARG A 67 6.57 2.42 -18.97
CA ARG A 67 6.25 3.75 -19.51
C ARG A 67 4.86 3.78 -20.13
N GLY A 68 4.19 4.94 -20.02
CA GLY A 68 2.94 5.21 -20.72
C GLY A 68 1.79 4.31 -20.28
N ARG A 69 1.08 3.70 -21.24
CA ARG A 69 -0.14 2.90 -20.98
C ARG A 69 0.14 1.69 -20.09
N THR A 70 1.29 1.04 -20.25
CA THR A 70 1.65 -0.15 -19.47
C THR A 70 1.77 0.16 -17.97
N GLY A 71 2.47 1.22 -17.59
CA GLY A 71 2.56 1.64 -16.19
C GLY A 71 1.20 2.04 -15.61
N LEU A 72 0.35 2.70 -16.40
CA LEU A 72 -1.01 3.03 -15.96
C LEU A 72 -1.89 1.79 -15.75
N SER A 73 -1.76 0.77 -16.61
CA SER A 73 -2.48 -0.50 -16.43
C SER A 73 -2.01 -1.22 -15.17
N TRP A 74 -0.70 -1.31 -14.93
CA TRP A 74 -0.17 -1.90 -13.70
C TRP A 74 -0.59 -1.12 -12.46
N HIS A 75 -0.51 0.22 -12.48
CA HIS A 75 -0.99 1.06 -11.39
C HIS A 75 -2.47 0.80 -11.05
N ARG A 76 -3.33 0.68 -12.06
CA ARG A 76 -4.76 0.35 -11.86
C ARG A 76 -4.95 -1.06 -11.31
N LEU A 77 -4.26 -2.04 -11.86
CA LEU A 77 -4.33 -3.43 -11.41
C LEU A 77 -3.88 -3.55 -9.96
N THR A 78 -2.69 -3.04 -9.63
CA THR A 78 -2.18 -3.07 -8.25
C THR A 78 -3.01 -2.22 -7.30
N GLY A 79 -3.63 -1.14 -7.79
CA GLY A 79 -4.59 -0.35 -7.02
C GLY A 79 -5.84 -1.17 -6.65
N ALA A 80 -6.42 -1.88 -7.61
CA ALA A 80 -7.55 -2.78 -7.36
C ALA A 80 -7.16 -3.93 -6.42
N VAL A 81 -6.00 -4.55 -6.63
CA VAL A 81 -5.49 -5.61 -5.74
C VAL A 81 -5.26 -5.08 -4.32
N THR A 82 -4.65 -3.90 -4.17
CA THR A 82 -4.45 -3.27 -2.84
C THR A 82 -5.78 -3.05 -2.14
N LEU A 83 -6.78 -2.53 -2.86
CA LEU A 83 -8.12 -2.31 -2.29
C LEU A 83 -8.75 -3.63 -1.81
N LEU A 84 -8.70 -4.68 -2.64
CA LEU A 84 -9.23 -6.00 -2.28
C LEU A 84 -8.50 -6.61 -1.08
N LEU A 85 -7.17 -6.47 -1.02
CA LEU A 85 -6.38 -6.96 0.10
C LEU A 85 -6.68 -6.20 1.40
N VAL A 86 -6.89 -4.89 1.34
CA VAL A 86 -7.32 -4.11 2.54
C VAL A 86 -8.71 -4.53 2.99
N ILE A 87 -9.65 -4.76 2.07
CA ILE A 87 -10.99 -5.29 2.40
C ILE A 87 -10.86 -6.67 3.06
N ALA A 88 -10.04 -7.57 2.51
CA ALA A 88 -9.79 -8.88 3.09
C ALA A 88 -9.10 -8.81 4.46
N HIS A 89 -8.17 -7.86 4.64
CA HIS A 89 -7.49 -7.61 5.92
C HIS A 89 -8.48 -7.18 7.00
N VAL A 90 -9.25 -6.12 6.76
CA VAL A 90 -10.25 -5.60 7.70
C VAL A 90 -11.36 -6.62 7.94
N GLY A 91 -11.87 -7.24 6.86
CA GLY A 91 -12.93 -8.25 6.94
C GLY A 91 -12.50 -9.53 7.67
N GLY A 92 -11.29 -10.02 7.41
CA GLY A 92 -10.73 -11.17 8.12
C GLY A 92 -10.55 -10.89 9.60
N LEU A 93 -10.00 -9.73 9.96
CA LEU A 93 -9.89 -9.34 11.36
C LEU A 93 -11.25 -9.12 12.02
N TYR A 94 -12.25 -8.60 11.30
CA TYR A 94 -13.61 -8.43 11.82
C TYR A 94 -14.29 -9.77 12.08
N ILE A 95 -14.11 -10.75 11.20
CA ILE A 95 -14.66 -12.10 11.41
C ILE A 95 -14.00 -12.76 12.64
N TYR A 96 -12.70 -12.55 12.83
CA TYR A 96 -11.96 -13.11 13.95
C TYR A 96 -12.28 -12.43 15.28
N SER A 97 -12.32 -11.09 15.32
CA SER A 97 -12.61 -10.28 16.50
C SER A 97 -13.44 -9.05 16.11
N PRO A 98 -14.78 -9.18 16.05
CA PRO A 98 -15.65 -8.12 15.56
C PRO A 98 -15.65 -6.90 16.48
N GLU A 99 -15.56 -7.11 17.80
CA GLU A 99 -15.47 -6.04 18.80
C GLU A 99 -14.22 -5.17 18.62
N ASP A 100 -13.04 -5.77 18.43
CA ASP A 100 -11.79 -5.02 18.27
C ASP A 100 -11.82 -4.14 17.02
N ILE A 101 -12.38 -4.66 15.92
CA ILE A 101 -12.51 -3.92 14.67
C ILE A 101 -13.62 -2.88 14.75
N ALA A 102 -14.71 -3.15 15.48
CA ALA A 102 -15.75 -2.14 15.75
C ALA A 102 -15.16 -0.96 16.53
N ASP A 103 -14.40 -1.23 17.60
CA ASP A 103 -13.73 -0.21 18.40
C ASP A 103 -12.71 0.59 17.58
N ALA A 104 -11.98 -0.07 16.68
CA ALA A 104 -11.07 0.60 15.76
C ALA A 104 -11.84 1.55 14.83
N LEU A 105 -12.90 1.07 14.16
CA LEU A 105 -13.70 1.85 13.21
C LEU A 105 -14.45 3.02 13.88
N LEU A 106 -14.83 2.86 15.15
CA LEU A 106 -15.45 3.91 15.97
C LEU A 106 -14.41 4.87 16.59
N LEU A 107 -13.11 4.64 16.35
CA LEU A 107 -12.00 5.44 16.87
C LEU A 107 -11.92 5.47 18.40
N VAL A 108 -12.38 4.40 19.06
CA VAL A 108 -12.34 4.23 20.53
C VAL A 108 -11.37 3.14 20.98
N ALA A 109 -10.76 2.41 20.03
CA ALA A 109 -9.78 1.38 20.35
C ALA A 109 -8.58 1.96 21.14
N PRO A 110 -8.08 1.23 22.17
CA PRO A 110 -6.93 1.67 22.96
C PRO A 110 -5.60 1.58 22.20
N THR A 111 -5.59 0.92 21.04
CA THR A 111 -4.41 0.68 20.21
C THR A 111 -4.18 1.84 19.24
N PRO A 112 -3.12 2.66 19.40
CA PRO A 112 -2.95 3.87 18.60
C PRO A 112 -2.63 3.59 17.13
N PHE A 113 -2.12 2.40 16.79
CA PHE A 113 -1.95 1.99 15.39
C PHE A 113 -3.29 1.88 14.64
N SER A 114 -4.39 1.57 15.32
CA SER A 114 -5.71 1.39 14.70
C SER A 114 -6.26 2.69 14.13
N LEU A 115 -5.98 3.83 14.76
CA LEU A 115 -6.29 5.16 14.21
C LEU A 115 -5.71 5.34 12.81
N TYR A 116 -4.42 5.03 12.64
CA TYR A 116 -3.75 5.13 11.34
C TYR A 116 -4.23 4.07 10.35
N GLY A 117 -4.62 2.88 10.84
CA GLY A 117 -5.31 1.87 10.03
C GLY A 117 -6.60 2.41 9.42
N VAL A 118 -7.45 3.06 10.23
CA VAL A 118 -8.71 3.65 9.78
C VAL A 118 -8.50 4.86 8.87
N ILE A 119 -7.56 5.76 9.19
CA ILE A 119 -7.19 6.87 8.31
C ILE A 119 -6.74 6.33 6.94
N GLY A 120 -5.90 5.29 6.94
CA GLY A 120 -5.44 4.62 5.73
C GLY A 120 -6.59 4.01 4.92
N LEU A 121 -7.49 3.28 5.59
CA LEU A 121 -8.68 2.67 4.99
C LEU A 121 -9.56 3.71 4.31
N VAL A 122 -9.94 4.77 5.05
CA VAL A 122 -10.81 5.84 4.52
C VAL A 122 -10.14 6.54 3.35
N ALA A 123 -8.86 6.90 3.46
CA ALA A 123 -8.12 7.54 2.38
C ALA A 123 -8.03 6.66 1.13
N LEU A 124 -7.83 5.34 1.28
CA LEU A 124 -7.81 4.38 0.18
C LEU A 124 -9.19 4.26 -0.49
N LEU A 125 -10.26 4.15 0.29
CA LEU A 125 -11.63 4.08 -0.22
C LEU A 125 -12.01 5.35 -0.99
N LEU A 126 -11.67 6.53 -0.46
CA LEU A 126 -11.87 7.81 -1.14
C LEU A 126 -11.03 7.91 -2.42
N THR A 127 -9.79 7.41 -2.40
CA THR A 127 -8.93 7.35 -3.61
C THR A 127 -9.58 6.48 -4.68
N ALA A 128 -10.07 5.29 -4.31
CA ALA A 128 -10.74 4.37 -5.22
C ALA A 128 -12.05 4.96 -5.78
N ALA A 129 -12.86 5.60 -4.92
CA ALA A 129 -14.08 6.29 -5.33
C ALA A 129 -13.78 7.45 -6.31
N LEU A 130 -12.75 8.26 -6.03
CA LEU A 130 -12.31 9.34 -6.92
C LEU A 130 -11.80 8.81 -8.27
N ALA A 131 -11.11 7.67 -8.27
CA ALA A 131 -10.63 7.03 -9.48
C ALA A 131 -11.78 6.45 -10.32
N ALA A 132 -12.73 5.75 -9.70
CA ALA A 132 -13.91 5.18 -10.35
C ALA A 132 -14.89 6.25 -10.86
N GLY A 133 -15.09 7.30 -10.05
CA GLY A 133 -15.96 8.44 -10.35
C GLY A 133 -15.38 9.45 -11.34
N ARG A 134 -14.13 9.28 -11.79
CA ARG A 134 -13.40 10.26 -12.60
C ARG A 134 -14.20 10.84 -13.78
N ARG A 135 -14.94 10.01 -14.51
CA ARG A 135 -15.74 10.45 -15.67
C ARG A 135 -17.04 11.18 -15.27
N ARG A 136 -17.58 10.87 -14.10
CA ARG A 136 -18.86 11.43 -13.61
C ARG A 136 -18.66 12.74 -12.86
N LEU A 137 -17.57 12.87 -12.09
CA LEU A 137 -17.31 14.04 -11.25
C LEU A 137 -16.88 15.29 -12.04
N ARG A 138 -16.48 15.14 -13.32
CA ARG A 138 -16.08 16.24 -14.23
C ARG A 138 -15.10 17.26 -13.63
N LEU A 139 -14.28 16.84 -12.66
CA LEU A 139 -13.27 17.70 -12.02
C LEU A 139 -12.23 18.14 -13.04
N ALA A 140 -11.73 19.37 -12.87
CA ALA A 140 -10.57 19.85 -13.62
C ALA A 140 -9.39 18.86 -13.46
N PRO A 141 -8.63 18.56 -14.53
CA PRO A 141 -7.52 17.60 -14.47
C PRO A 141 -6.46 17.93 -13.41
N ALA A 142 -6.23 19.21 -13.12
CA ALA A 142 -5.33 19.63 -12.05
C ALA A 142 -5.87 19.25 -10.67
N LEU A 143 -7.13 19.56 -10.38
CA LEU A 143 -7.78 19.24 -9.11
C LEU A 143 -7.89 17.73 -8.88
N TRP A 144 -8.28 16.96 -9.90
CA TRP A 144 -8.33 15.50 -9.80
C TRP A 144 -6.97 14.91 -9.42
N ARG A 145 -5.88 15.39 -10.06
CA ARG A 145 -4.52 14.93 -9.75
C ARG A 145 -4.10 15.29 -8.33
N ALA A 146 -4.40 16.51 -7.89
CA ALA A 146 -4.06 16.97 -6.54
C ALA A 146 -4.78 16.14 -5.47
N LEU A 147 -6.10 15.96 -5.62
CA LEU A 147 -6.90 15.16 -4.68
C LEU A 147 -6.46 13.69 -4.65
N HIS A 148 -6.27 13.06 -5.81
CA HIS A 148 -5.83 11.68 -5.87
C HIS A 148 -4.42 11.50 -5.27
N MET A 149 -3.53 12.46 -5.48
CA MET A 149 -2.18 12.42 -4.92
C MET A 149 -2.20 12.60 -3.40
N LEU A 150 -2.98 13.56 -2.90
CA LEU A 150 -3.14 13.79 -1.47
C LEU A 150 -3.70 12.54 -0.78
N LEU A 151 -4.82 11.99 -1.28
CA LEU A 151 -5.44 10.81 -0.70
C LEU A 151 -4.53 9.57 -0.77
N ALA A 152 -3.85 9.35 -1.90
CA ALA A 152 -2.92 8.22 -2.03
C ALA A 152 -1.70 8.37 -1.11
N ALA A 153 -1.17 9.59 -0.94
CA ALA A 153 -0.08 9.87 0.00
C ALA A 153 -0.53 9.66 1.45
N THR A 154 -1.73 10.14 1.82
CA THR A 154 -2.33 9.90 3.14
C THR A 154 -2.51 8.42 3.40
N ALA A 155 -3.08 7.66 2.46
CA ALA A 155 -3.25 6.21 2.59
C ALA A 155 -1.91 5.50 2.80
N THR A 156 -0.87 5.90 2.06
CA THR A 156 0.46 5.30 2.15
C THR A 156 1.15 5.65 3.47
N ILE A 157 1.15 6.92 3.88
CA ILE A 157 1.79 7.36 5.12
C ILE A 157 1.08 6.76 6.32
N ALA A 158 -0.26 6.77 6.34
CA ALA A 158 -1.03 6.16 7.41
C ALA A 158 -0.80 4.65 7.47
N GLY A 159 -0.77 3.94 6.33
CA GLY A 159 -0.42 2.53 6.28
C GLY A 159 1.00 2.22 6.77
N ILE A 160 1.97 3.08 6.47
CA ILE A 160 3.34 2.97 7.00
C ILE A 160 3.36 3.14 8.51
N VAL A 161 2.72 4.18 9.05
CA VAL A 161 2.68 4.43 10.50
C VAL A 161 1.95 3.31 11.23
N HIS A 162 0.81 2.87 10.69
CA HIS A 162 0.06 1.71 11.18
C HIS A 162 0.95 0.47 11.26
N ALA A 163 1.62 0.10 10.17
CA ALA A 163 2.52 -1.06 10.16
C ALA A 163 3.73 -0.88 11.08
N TRP A 164 4.33 0.32 11.13
CA TRP A 164 5.51 0.61 11.93
C TRP A 164 5.26 0.41 13.43
N MET A 165 4.07 0.82 13.89
CA MET A 165 3.64 0.70 15.28
C MET A 165 3.24 -0.73 15.68
N ILE A 166 3.09 -1.64 14.71
CA ILE A 166 2.76 -3.04 14.98
C ILE A 166 4.05 -3.84 15.17
N GLU A 167 4.14 -4.50 16.33
CA GLU A 167 5.03 -5.64 16.53
C GLU A 167 4.35 -6.88 15.93
N GLY A 168 4.94 -7.44 14.86
CA GLY A 168 4.25 -8.44 14.07
C GLY A 168 5.15 -9.26 13.15
N ALA A 169 4.51 -10.16 12.41
CA ALA A 169 5.16 -11.27 11.70
C ALA A 169 6.22 -10.85 10.66
N MET A 170 6.14 -9.64 10.09
CA MET A 170 7.08 -9.15 9.09
C MET A 170 8.53 -9.09 9.58
N GLY A 171 8.77 -8.99 10.90
CA GLY A 171 10.10 -8.75 11.45
C GLY A 171 10.62 -7.34 11.15
N ASP A 172 11.45 -6.82 12.04
CA ASP A 172 11.76 -5.38 12.05
C ASP A 172 12.52 -4.90 10.81
N MET A 173 13.48 -5.69 10.33
CA MET A 173 14.30 -5.30 9.18
C MET A 173 13.47 -5.21 7.90
N THR A 174 12.65 -6.22 7.60
CA THR A 174 11.88 -6.21 6.34
C THR A 174 10.74 -5.20 6.40
N LYS A 175 10.13 -5.00 7.58
CA LYS A 175 9.16 -3.94 7.87
C LYS A 175 9.77 -2.56 7.65
N ALA A 176 10.96 -2.30 8.20
CA ALA A 176 11.63 -1.03 8.00
C ALA A 176 12.00 -0.80 6.54
N MET A 177 12.51 -1.82 5.86
CA MET A 177 12.86 -1.76 4.44
C MET A 177 11.64 -1.40 3.58
N ILE A 178 10.51 -2.10 3.71
CA ILE A 178 9.33 -1.83 2.88
C ILE A 178 8.69 -0.47 3.22
N CYS A 179 8.63 -0.08 4.49
CA CYS A 179 8.11 1.23 4.90
C CYS A 179 8.96 2.38 4.33
N ALA A 180 10.29 2.29 4.43
CA ALA A 180 11.19 3.28 3.85
C ALA A 180 11.09 3.34 2.32
N ALA A 181 11.01 2.18 1.67
CA ALA A 181 10.87 2.10 0.21
C ALA A 181 9.52 2.66 -0.28
N ALA A 182 8.41 2.38 0.42
CA ALA A 182 7.09 2.92 0.13
C ALA A 182 7.06 4.44 0.29
N LEU A 183 7.68 4.97 1.36
CA LEU A 183 7.81 6.41 1.57
C LEU A 183 8.62 7.06 0.44
N LEU A 184 9.79 6.52 0.12
CA LEU A 184 10.65 7.05 -0.94
C LEU A 184 9.97 7.01 -2.30
N ALA A 185 9.32 5.90 -2.65
CA ALA A 185 8.58 5.76 -3.90
C ALA A 185 7.46 6.81 -4.00
N THR A 186 6.72 7.03 -2.91
CA THR A 186 5.68 8.05 -2.83
C THR A 186 6.23 9.46 -3.03
N LEU A 187 7.31 9.82 -2.32
CA LEU A 187 7.97 11.13 -2.47
C LEU A 187 8.47 11.36 -3.90
N LEU A 188 9.05 10.33 -4.53
CA LEU A 188 9.48 10.39 -5.93
C LEU A 188 8.30 10.60 -6.88
N ALA A 189 7.19 9.90 -6.67
CA ALA A 189 5.98 10.06 -7.46
C ALA A 189 5.41 11.48 -7.36
N VAL A 190 5.29 12.02 -6.13
CA VAL A 190 4.86 13.41 -5.89
C VAL A 190 5.78 14.39 -6.61
N LYS A 191 7.11 14.27 -6.42
CA LYS A 191 8.11 15.14 -7.07
C LYS A 191 8.02 15.12 -8.58
N THR A 192 7.79 13.95 -9.19
CA THR A 192 7.68 13.85 -10.66
C THR A 192 6.43 14.54 -11.21
N ARG A 193 5.37 14.65 -10.41
CA ARG A 193 4.08 15.23 -10.82
C ARG A 193 3.95 16.72 -10.55
N LEU A 194 4.75 17.26 -9.63
CA LEU A 194 4.86 18.70 -9.38
C LEU A 194 5.72 19.43 -10.42
N ARG A 195 6.53 18.72 -11.21
CA ARG A 195 7.33 19.36 -12.27
C ARG A 195 6.39 19.86 -13.39
N PRO A 196 6.44 21.16 -13.76
CA PRO A 196 5.70 21.67 -14.91
C PRO A 196 6.07 20.86 -16.15
N SER A 197 5.07 20.50 -16.96
CA SER A 197 5.30 20.03 -18.31
C SER A 197 5.99 21.15 -19.08
N ARG A 198 7.29 20.97 -19.37
CA ARG A 198 8.00 21.79 -20.35
C ARG A 198 7.45 21.51 -21.74
#